data_AF-A0A8B6EH66-F1
#
_entry.id   AF-A0A8B6EH66-F1
#
_cell.length_a   1.000
_cell.length_b   1.000
_cell.length_c   1.000
_cell.angle_alpha   90.00
_cell.angle_beta   90.00
_cell.angle_gamma   90.00
#
_symmetry.space_group_name_H-M   'P 1'
#
loop_
_entity.id
_entity.type
_entity.pdbx_description
1 polymer ?
#
loop_
_entity_poly.entity_id
_entity_poly.type
_entity_poly.pdbx_seq_one_letter_code
_entity_poly.pdbx_strand_id
1 'polypeptide(L)'
;MDVNDFDNTHHSNITRRLSISLYHYLCKHIIGTENHVKTVRIINTVRDNVSLGNGTATITSGSFGEGLQMRGSDKDIMHVYTCTEVHANIKSATTIPTKTHFLMMTEDTKPGFTMLRLIDSNNISLISIDQNLFLPKLGLVKLELTYYTQSYSPTLLSCRKFRGEQHLSNILFKQILSIEGMSNVHGPCLTDSDGLFDLANCLHSKFWVRAALQWSTRSNNAWLYEPTKKKIISHGVLFVPVGDKGSPNEEFEWRLSFSVGEKFLIYTFSHTQLLCYALMKILLKDVIDIDSRCKKNAVFLLPEDNYILVIGRTTTLCMDTC
;
A
#
# COMPACT_ATOMS: atom_id res chain seq x y z
N MET A 1 19.29 -55.80 9.11
CA MET A 1 19.05 -54.36 9.36
C MET A 1 19.65 -53.65 8.18
N ASP A 2 18.80 -53.18 7.28
CA ASP A 2 19.21 -52.64 5.99
C ASP A 2 19.92 -51.29 6.15
N VAL A 3 21.02 -51.12 5.42
CA VAL A 3 21.85 -49.90 5.39
C VAL A 3 21.03 -48.66 4.95
N ASN A 4 19.91 -48.87 4.25
CA ASN A 4 18.98 -47.82 3.83
C ASN A 4 18.16 -47.19 4.98
N ASP A 5 17.96 -47.90 6.10
CA ASP A 5 17.21 -47.36 7.24
C ASP A 5 18.06 -46.40 8.08
N PHE A 6 19.37 -46.62 8.15
CA PHE A 6 20.29 -45.80 8.94
C PHE A 6 20.52 -44.43 8.29
N ASP A 7 20.62 -44.38 6.96
CA ASP A 7 20.83 -43.15 6.21
C ASP A 7 19.56 -42.28 6.18
N ASN A 8 18.37 -42.90 6.05
CA ASN A 8 17.09 -42.22 6.12
C ASN A 8 16.79 -41.66 7.53
N THR A 9 17.12 -42.40 8.59
CA THR A 9 16.96 -41.89 9.97
C THR A 9 17.96 -40.79 10.30
N HIS A 10 19.19 -40.85 9.80
CA HIS A 10 20.18 -39.80 10.02
C HIS A 10 19.80 -38.50 9.27
N HIS A 11 19.42 -38.60 8.00
CA HIS A 11 18.94 -37.47 7.20
C HIS A 11 17.66 -36.84 7.80
N SER A 12 16.69 -37.67 8.21
CA SER A 12 15.46 -37.20 8.89
C SER A 12 15.77 -36.47 10.20
N ASN A 13 16.73 -36.96 10.99
CA ASN A 13 17.16 -36.30 12.22
C ASN A 13 17.87 -34.96 11.98
N ILE A 14 18.71 -34.86 10.94
CA ILE A 14 19.37 -33.61 10.56
C ILE A 14 18.33 -32.58 10.10
N THR A 15 17.43 -32.97 9.20
CA THR A 15 16.35 -32.09 8.69
C THR A 15 15.44 -31.61 9.82
N ARG A 16 15.11 -32.49 10.78
CA ARG A 16 14.34 -32.13 11.98
C ARG A 16 15.08 -31.15 12.88
N ARG A 17 16.39 -31.31 13.09
CA ARG A 17 17.18 -30.39 13.90
C ARG A 17 17.27 -29.01 13.24
N LEU A 18 17.49 -28.98 11.93
CA LEU A 18 17.53 -27.74 11.15
C LEU A 18 16.18 -27.01 11.17
N SER A 19 15.06 -27.72 11.02
CA SER A 19 13.72 -27.11 11.06
C SER A 19 13.41 -26.51 12.43
N ILE A 20 13.78 -27.18 13.53
CA ILE A 20 13.62 -26.66 14.89
C ILE A 20 14.48 -25.41 15.10
N SER A 21 15.74 -25.43 14.68
CA SER A 21 16.63 -24.27 14.79
C SER A 21 16.13 -23.08 13.97
N LEU A 22 15.67 -23.33 12.74
CA LEU A 22 15.09 -22.30 11.88
C LEU A 22 13.81 -21.71 12.49
N TYR A 23 12.91 -22.55 13.00
CA TYR A 23 11.71 -22.11 13.71
C TYR A 23 12.05 -21.19 14.88
N HIS A 24 13.00 -21.60 15.75
CA HIS A 24 13.43 -20.77 16.87
C HIS A 24 14.05 -19.45 16.41
N TYR A 25 14.83 -19.46 15.33
CA TYR A 25 15.41 -18.24 14.76
C TYR A 25 14.30 -17.28 14.28
N LEU A 26 13.35 -17.77 13.47
CA LEU A 26 12.25 -16.97 12.94
C LEU A 26 11.38 -16.41 14.07
N CYS A 27 11.03 -17.22 15.07
CA CYS A 27 10.26 -16.76 16.22
C CYS A 27 11.02 -15.74 17.08
N LYS A 28 12.33 -15.92 17.29
CA LYS A 28 13.10 -15.04 18.17
C LYS A 28 13.49 -13.72 17.51
N HIS A 29 13.77 -13.74 16.21
CA HIS A 29 14.42 -12.61 15.54
C HIS A 29 13.58 -11.93 14.47
N ILE A 30 12.53 -12.57 13.94
CA ILE A 30 11.81 -12.07 12.76
C ILE A 30 10.33 -11.84 13.03
N ILE A 31 9.60 -12.84 13.55
CA ILE A 31 8.13 -12.85 13.58
C ILE A 31 7.55 -12.79 14.99
N GLY A 32 8.20 -13.45 15.95
CA GLY A 32 7.61 -13.73 17.25
C GLY A 32 6.88 -15.07 17.33
N THR A 33 6.45 -15.40 18.55
CA THR A 33 5.55 -16.53 18.81
C THR A 33 4.13 -16.22 18.32
N GLU A 34 3.27 -17.23 18.21
CA GLU A 34 1.88 -17.04 17.79
C GLU A 34 1.13 -16.00 18.64
N ASN A 35 1.32 -16.02 19.96
CA ASN A 35 0.71 -15.03 20.86
C ASN A 35 1.26 -13.62 20.63
N HIS A 36 2.56 -13.49 20.36
CA HIS A 36 3.16 -12.21 20.02
C HIS A 36 2.54 -11.63 18.74
N VAL A 37 2.43 -12.45 17.69
CA VAL A 37 1.82 -12.07 16.41
C VAL A 37 0.37 -11.62 16.59
N LYS A 38 -0.44 -12.36 17.35
CA LYS A 38 -1.83 -11.97 17.65
C LYS A 38 -1.90 -10.60 18.32
N THR A 39 -1.04 -10.35 19.31
CA THR A 39 -0.96 -9.06 20.02
C THR A 39 -0.54 -7.93 19.09
N VAL A 40 0.51 -8.12 18.29
CA VAL A 40 1.00 -7.09 17.34
C VAL A 40 -0.07 -6.75 16.31
N ARG A 41 -0.77 -7.74 15.75
CA ARG A 41 -1.88 -7.52 14.81
C ARG A 41 -2.99 -6.67 15.42
N ILE A 42 -3.36 -6.91 16.69
CA ILE A 42 -4.33 -6.10 17.41
C ILE A 42 -3.83 -4.67 17.59
N ILE A 43 -2.59 -4.50 18.08
CA ILE A 43 -1.99 -3.16 18.29
C ILE A 43 -1.95 -2.35 16.99
N ASN A 44 -1.51 -2.97 15.89
CA ASN A 44 -1.47 -2.31 14.58
C ASN A 44 -2.88 -1.94 14.10
N THR A 45 -3.86 -2.84 14.26
CA THR A 45 -5.25 -2.56 13.90
C THR A 45 -5.82 -1.39 14.72
N VAL A 46 -5.52 -1.32 16.02
CA VAL A 46 -5.94 -0.19 16.87
C VAL A 46 -5.25 1.10 16.43
N ARG A 47 -3.94 1.07 16.17
CA ARG A 47 -3.17 2.23 15.70
C ARG A 47 -3.74 2.82 14.40
N ASP A 48 -4.04 1.96 13.43
CA ASP A 48 -4.60 2.40 12.15
C ASP A 48 -5.99 3.06 12.31
N ASN A 49 -6.78 2.63 13.32
CA ASN A 49 -8.11 3.20 13.61
C ASN A 49 -8.09 4.46 14.50
N VAL A 50 -7.11 4.59 15.41
CA VAL A 50 -7.00 5.75 16.34
C VAL A 50 -6.56 7.03 15.62
N SER A 51 -5.96 6.90 14.43
CA SER A 51 -5.41 8.02 13.66
C SER A 51 -6.46 8.98 13.06
N LEU A 52 -7.73 8.99 13.50
CA LEU A 52 -8.81 9.75 12.85
C LEU A 52 -8.99 11.21 13.34
N GLY A 53 -8.09 11.73 14.19
CA GLY A 53 -8.30 13.01 14.90
C GLY A 53 -7.96 14.30 14.13
N ASN A 54 -7.01 14.27 13.18
CA ASN A 54 -6.39 15.49 12.62
C ASN A 54 -6.58 15.68 11.09
N GLY A 55 -7.56 15.01 10.48
CA GLY A 55 -7.78 15.12 9.02
C GLY A 55 -6.81 14.29 8.15
N THR A 56 -5.92 13.54 8.78
CA THR A 56 -5.08 12.51 8.16
C THR A 56 -5.11 11.23 9.00
N ALA A 57 -4.82 10.08 8.40
CA ALA A 57 -4.71 8.80 9.07
C ALA A 57 -3.41 8.10 8.63
N THR A 58 -2.77 7.37 9.53
CA THR A 58 -1.51 6.68 9.26
C THR A 58 -1.73 5.18 9.25
N ILE A 59 -1.28 4.53 8.19
CA ILE A 59 -1.37 3.07 8.04
C ILE A 59 0.04 2.53 7.86
N THR A 60 0.43 1.63 8.76
CA THR A 60 1.69 0.89 8.57
C THR A 60 1.55 -0.14 7.45
N SER A 61 2.54 -0.20 6.57
CA SER A 61 2.59 -1.15 5.46
C SER A 61 3.94 -1.90 5.46
N GLY A 62 4.17 -2.69 4.40
CA GLY A 62 5.36 -3.50 4.23
C GLY A 62 5.58 -4.49 5.37
N SER A 63 6.84 -4.91 5.53
CA SER A 63 7.21 -5.98 6.47
C SER A 63 6.79 -5.66 7.90
N PHE A 64 7.02 -4.42 8.35
CA PHE A 64 6.59 -3.98 9.70
C PHE A 64 5.06 -3.99 9.85
N GLY A 65 4.31 -3.50 8.86
CA GLY A 65 2.85 -3.51 8.87
C GLY A 65 2.27 -4.92 8.90
N GLU A 66 2.98 -5.90 8.34
CA GLU A 66 2.61 -7.31 8.33
C GLU A 66 3.00 -8.06 9.62
N GLY A 67 3.77 -7.43 10.51
CA GLY A 67 4.27 -8.02 11.76
C GLY A 67 5.60 -8.75 11.62
N LEU A 68 6.39 -8.44 10.58
CA LEU A 68 7.73 -8.97 10.36
C LEU A 68 8.79 -7.91 10.70
N GLN A 69 9.81 -8.31 11.45
CA GLN A 69 10.95 -7.48 11.81
C GLN A 69 12.22 -8.06 11.20
N MET A 70 12.45 -7.75 9.92
CA MET A 70 13.64 -8.21 9.19
C MET A 70 14.76 -7.17 9.30
N ARG A 71 16.02 -7.63 9.36
CA ARG A 71 17.18 -6.73 9.43
C ARG A 71 17.29 -5.90 8.14
N GLY A 72 17.54 -4.61 8.30
CA GLY A 72 17.63 -3.67 7.17
C GLY A 72 16.33 -3.54 6.40
N SER A 73 15.19 -3.76 7.05
CA SER A 73 13.90 -3.30 6.52
C SER A 73 13.65 -1.88 7.00
N ASP A 74 13.30 -1.05 6.04
CA ASP A 74 12.70 0.25 6.18
C ASP A 74 11.30 0.17 6.81
N LYS A 75 10.77 1.33 7.17
CA LYS A 75 9.42 1.50 7.68
C LYS A 75 8.57 2.16 6.62
N ASP A 76 7.72 1.37 5.98
CA ASP A 76 6.71 1.84 5.04
C ASP A 76 5.49 2.41 5.78
N ILE A 77 5.21 3.69 5.52
CA ILE A 77 4.11 4.42 6.13
C ILE A 77 3.24 5.01 5.02
N MET A 78 1.96 4.65 5.03
CA MET A 78 0.94 5.28 4.19
C MET A 78 0.27 6.40 4.98
N HIS A 79 0.41 7.63 4.52
CA HIS A 79 -0.22 8.80 5.12
C HIS A 79 -1.45 9.20 4.31
N VAL A 80 -2.64 8.86 4.84
CA VAL A 80 -3.92 8.95 4.15
C VAL A 80 -4.63 10.25 4.53
N TYR A 81 -4.97 11.08 3.54
CA TYR A 81 -5.72 12.33 3.78
C TYR A 81 -7.22 12.04 3.90
N THR A 82 -7.81 12.30 5.07
CA THR A 82 -9.22 11.97 5.37
C THR A 82 -10.20 13.11 5.06
N CYS A 83 -9.66 14.31 4.78
CA CYS A 83 -10.40 15.47 4.27
C CYS A 83 -10.82 15.33 2.79
N THR A 84 -10.42 14.26 2.12
CA THR A 84 -10.76 13.97 0.73
C THR A 84 -11.52 12.64 0.63
N GLU A 85 -12.46 12.55 -0.30
CA GLU A 85 -13.19 11.31 -0.58
C GLU A 85 -13.27 11.08 -2.09
N VAL A 86 -12.81 9.91 -2.51
CA VAL A 86 -12.81 9.50 -3.91
C VAL A 86 -14.00 8.56 -4.16
N HIS A 87 -14.80 8.88 -5.17
CA HIS A 87 -16.03 8.19 -5.53
C HIS A 87 -15.87 7.38 -6.81
N ALA A 88 -16.56 6.24 -6.87
CA ALA A 88 -16.59 5.39 -8.06
C ALA A 88 -17.58 5.87 -9.14
N ASN A 89 -18.60 6.64 -8.74
CA ASN A 89 -19.55 7.26 -9.64
C ASN A 89 -20.15 8.52 -8.97
N ILE A 90 -20.74 9.40 -9.76
CA ILE A 90 -21.32 10.67 -9.25
C ILE A 90 -22.50 10.40 -8.31
N LYS A 91 -23.29 9.34 -8.55
CA LYS A 91 -24.48 9.00 -7.75
C LYS A 91 -24.13 8.55 -6.32
N SER A 92 -22.92 8.04 -6.11
CA SER A 92 -22.43 7.63 -4.80
C SER A 92 -21.86 8.79 -3.98
N ALA A 93 -21.76 9.98 -4.57
CA ALA A 93 -21.31 11.17 -3.87
C ALA A 93 -22.42 11.73 -2.96
N THR A 94 -22.52 11.19 -1.74
CA THR A 94 -23.14 11.93 -0.64
C THR A 94 -22.18 13.04 -0.24
N THR A 95 -22.39 14.24 -0.77
CA THR A 95 -21.50 15.39 -0.52
C THR A 95 -21.51 15.76 0.96
N ILE A 96 -20.42 15.45 1.65
CA ILE A 96 -20.16 15.95 2.99
C ILE A 96 -19.53 17.34 2.78
N PRO A 97 -20.16 18.44 3.23
CA PRO A 97 -19.73 19.79 2.88
C PRO A 97 -18.28 20.12 3.24
N THR A 98 -17.69 19.39 4.19
CA THR A 98 -16.34 19.61 4.70
C THR A 98 -15.25 18.82 3.97
N LYS A 99 -15.60 17.97 2.99
CA LYS A 99 -14.64 17.15 2.25
C LYS A 99 -14.49 17.57 0.80
N THR A 100 -13.28 17.47 0.27
CA THR A 100 -13.03 17.56 -1.17
C THR A 100 -13.40 16.23 -1.82
N HIS A 101 -14.24 16.28 -2.86
CA HIS A 101 -14.74 15.09 -3.52
C HIS A 101 -14.14 14.92 -4.90
N PHE A 102 -13.61 13.74 -5.19
CA PHE A 102 -13.12 13.38 -6.52
C PHE A 102 -13.90 12.21 -7.09
N LEU A 103 -13.99 12.15 -8.41
CA LEU A 103 -14.48 11.02 -9.18
C LEU A 103 -13.28 10.29 -9.77
N MET A 104 -13.21 8.98 -9.57
CA MET A 104 -12.21 8.14 -10.22
C MET A 104 -12.60 7.87 -11.68
N MET A 105 -11.64 8.07 -12.59
CA MET A 105 -11.80 7.88 -14.03
C MET A 105 -10.84 6.77 -14.48
N THR A 106 -11.36 5.71 -15.09
CA THR A 106 -10.57 4.50 -15.42
C THR A 106 -10.57 4.17 -16.92
N GLU A 107 -11.28 4.93 -17.75
CA GLU A 107 -11.49 4.64 -19.17
C GLU A 107 -10.23 4.85 -20.02
N ASP A 108 -9.43 5.88 -19.69
CA ASP A 108 -8.25 6.30 -20.45
C ASP A 108 -6.92 5.96 -19.76
N THR A 109 -6.93 5.01 -18.82
CA THR A 109 -5.76 4.64 -18.03
C THR A 109 -5.52 3.15 -18.07
N LYS A 110 -4.25 2.75 -17.99
CA LYS A 110 -3.87 1.35 -17.87
C LYS A 110 -4.44 0.72 -16.59
N PRO A 111 -4.72 -0.61 -16.56
CA PRO A 111 -5.06 -1.30 -15.32
C PRO A 111 -4.07 -1.00 -14.19
N GLY A 112 -4.59 -0.70 -13.01
CA GLY A 112 -3.79 -0.27 -11.86
C GLY A 112 -3.62 1.25 -11.75
N PHE A 113 -4.07 2.04 -12.72
CA PHE A 113 -4.06 3.50 -12.70
C PHE A 113 -5.46 4.10 -12.88
N THR A 114 -5.62 5.35 -12.46
CA THR A 114 -6.83 6.14 -12.64
C THR A 114 -6.49 7.64 -12.69
N MET A 115 -7.37 8.45 -13.26
CA MET A 115 -7.33 9.91 -13.06
C MET A 115 -8.40 10.33 -12.05
N LEU A 116 -8.13 11.38 -11.28
CA LEU A 116 -9.04 11.88 -10.24
C LEU A 116 -9.60 13.24 -10.65
N ARG A 117 -10.87 13.27 -11.03
CA ARG A 117 -11.57 14.49 -11.46
C ARG A 117 -12.30 15.12 -10.27
N LEU A 118 -12.11 16.41 -10.04
CA LEU A 118 -12.82 17.13 -8.99
C LEU A 118 -14.33 17.12 -9.28
N ILE A 119 -15.13 16.70 -8.30
CA ILE A 119 -16.58 16.84 -8.36
C ILE A 119 -16.87 18.26 -7.89
N ASP A 120 -17.34 19.10 -8.80
CA ASP A 120 -17.64 20.51 -8.54
C ASP A 120 -18.56 20.63 -7.33
N SER A 121 -18.00 20.99 -6.18
CA SER A 121 -18.81 21.40 -5.05
C SER A 121 -19.32 22.78 -5.41
N ASN A 122 -20.63 22.92 -5.59
CA ASN A 122 -21.35 24.18 -5.88
C ASN A 122 -21.11 25.33 -4.85
N ASN A 123 -20.00 25.34 -4.09
CA ASN A 123 -19.62 26.35 -3.10
C ASN A 123 -18.11 26.62 -2.98
N ILE A 124 -17.26 26.15 -3.90
CA ILE A 124 -15.91 26.70 -3.98
C ILE A 124 -15.91 27.63 -5.17
N SER A 125 -16.23 28.90 -4.92
CA SER A 125 -15.83 30.01 -5.77
C SER A 125 -14.41 29.71 -6.20
N LEU A 126 -14.22 29.39 -7.48
CA LEU A 126 -12.93 29.12 -8.08
C LEU A 126 -12.01 30.26 -7.70
N ILE A 127 -11.23 30.05 -6.65
CA ILE A 127 -10.07 30.87 -6.41
C ILE A 127 -9.18 30.48 -7.56
N SER A 128 -9.14 31.36 -8.55
CA SER A 128 -7.96 31.54 -9.37
C SER A 128 -6.80 31.69 -8.41
N ILE A 129 -6.21 30.56 -8.00
CA ILE A 129 -4.91 30.57 -7.38
C ILE A 129 -4.04 31.15 -8.47
N ASP A 130 -3.61 32.39 -8.27
CA ASP A 130 -2.72 33.07 -9.19
C ASP A 130 -1.49 32.16 -9.35
N GLN A 131 -1.38 31.55 -10.53
CA GLN A 131 -0.36 30.55 -10.83
C GLN A 131 1.06 31.16 -10.74
N ASN A 132 1.16 32.49 -10.69
CA ASN A 132 2.40 33.22 -10.50
C ASN A 132 2.93 33.16 -9.05
N LEU A 133 2.11 32.80 -8.05
CA LEU A 133 2.57 32.64 -6.68
C LEU A 133 3.31 31.31 -6.45
N PHE A 134 3.19 30.37 -7.38
CA PHE A 134 3.78 29.02 -7.35
C PHE A 134 4.85 28.87 -8.45
N LEU A 135 5.72 29.86 -8.63
CA LEU A 135 6.87 29.71 -9.50
C LEU A 135 8.08 29.12 -8.74
N PRO A 136 8.77 28.11 -9.28
CA PRO A 136 9.94 27.47 -8.67
C PRO A 136 11.22 28.33 -8.71
N LYS A 137 11.09 29.66 -8.88
CA LYS A 137 12.21 30.56 -9.16
C LYS A 137 12.79 31.32 -7.97
N LEU A 138 12.27 31.11 -6.77
CA LEU A 138 13.02 31.41 -5.56
C LEU A 138 13.04 30.16 -4.69
N GLY A 139 14.23 29.57 -4.55
CA GLY A 139 14.50 28.78 -3.35
C GLY A 139 14.11 29.64 -2.16
N LEU A 140 13.28 29.10 -1.26
CA LEU A 140 12.60 29.80 -0.17
C LEU A 140 11.29 30.53 -0.57
N VAL A 141 10.30 29.80 -1.06
CA VAL A 141 8.94 30.02 -0.51
C VAL A 141 8.60 28.79 0.29
N LYS A 142 9.10 28.81 1.52
CA LYS A 142 8.59 28.07 2.65
C LYS A 142 7.09 28.39 2.72
N LEU A 143 6.26 27.54 2.13
CA LEU A 143 4.86 27.51 2.49
C LEU A 143 4.85 27.05 3.95
N GLU A 144 4.91 28.02 4.85
CA GLU A 144 4.50 27.85 6.24
C GLU A 144 3.00 27.49 6.22
N LEU A 145 2.71 26.25 5.83
CA LEU A 145 1.43 25.58 6.00
C LEU A 145 1.17 25.26 7.47
N THR A 146 1.96 25.83 8.38
CA THR A 146 1.92 25.53 9.80
C THR A 146 0.73 26.16 10.50
N TYR A 147 0.08 27.22 10.00
CA TYR A 147 -0.96 27.89 10.80
C TYR A 147 -1.97 28.74 10.02
N TYR A 148 -2.65 28.22 8.98
CA TYR A 148 -3.80 28.96 8.39
C TYR A 148 -4.99 28.06 8.01
N THR A 149 -5.94 27.99 8.96
CA THR A 149 -7.39 28.22 8.80
C THR A 149 -8.09 27.65 7.54
N GLN A 150 -8.86 26.58 7.75
CA GLN A 150 -10.25 26.42 7.29
C GLN A 150 -10.65 26.63 5.80
N SER A 151 -9.75 26.73 4.80
CA SER A 151 -10.21 26.88 3.40
C SER A 151 -9.43 26.21 2.27
N TYR A 152 -8.21 25.66 2.46
CA TYR A 152 -7.50 25.00 1.33
C TYR A 152 -6.93 23.64 1.72
N SER A 153 -7.55 22.58 1.20
CA SER A 153 -7.00 21.22 1.26
C SER A 153 -5.81 21.11 0.28
N PRO A 154 -4.69 20.45 0.64
CA PRO A 154 -3.58 20.17 -0.29
C PRO A 154 -4.04 19.53 -1.60
N THR A 155 -5.13 18.75 -1.56
CA THR A 155 -5.75 18.17 -2.76
C THR A 155 -6.31 19.23 -3.70
N LEU A 156 -6.97 20.27 -3.19
CA LEU A 156 -7.53 21.33 -4.03
C LEU A 156 -6.42 22.18 -4.67
N LEU A 157 -5.36 22.50 -3.92
CA LEU A 157 -4.20 23.24 -4.43
C LEU A 157 -3.45 22.49 -5.54
N SER A 158 -3.59 21.16 -5.56
CA SER A 158 -2.95 20.29 -6.55
C SER A 158 -3.80 20.07 -7.81
N CYS A 159 -4.99 20.67 -7.90
CA CYS A 159 -5.85 20.55 -9.06
C CYS A 159 -5.36 21.43 -10.23
N ARG A 160 -5.37 20.87 -11.45
CA ARG A 160 -5.19 21.63 -12.70
C ARG A 160 -6.28 21.29 -13.70
N LYS A 161 -6.53 22.24 -14.61
CA LYS A 161 -7.43 22.01 -15.75
C LYS A 161 -6.77 21.05 -16.74
N PHE A 162 -7.45 19.95 -17.01
CA PHE A 162 -7.06 18.93 -17.97
C PHE A 162 -8.30 18.53 -18.77
N ARG A 163 -8.21 18.64 -20.11
CA ARG A 163 -9.33 18.37 -21.05
C ARG A 163 -10.64 19.09 -20.72
N GLY A 164 -10.54 20.31 -20.19
CA GLY A 164 -11.71 21.13 -19.86
C GLY A 164 -12.22 21.00 -18.43
N GLU A 165 -11.76 20.00 -17.68
CA GLU A 165 -12.22 19.71 -16.31
C GLU A 165 -11.07 19.80 -15.30
N GLN A 166 -11.39 19.97 -14.02
CA GLN A 166 -10.38 20.03 -12.94
C GLN A 166 -9.96 18.61 -12.52
N HIS A 167 -8.67 18.32 -12.61
CA HIS A 167 -8.08 17.03 -12.26
C HIS A 167 -6.95 17.20 -11.25
N LEU A 168 -6.77 16.22 -10.37
CA LEU A 168 -5.73 16.22 -9.36
C LEU A 168 -4.38 15.82 -9.98
N SER A 169 -3.41 16.74 -10.01
CA SER A 169 -2.04 16.49 -10.47
C SER A 169 -1.24 15.76 -9.39
N ASN A 170 -0.70 14.58 -9.69
CA ASN A 170 0.15 13.84 -8.78
C ASN A 170 1.50 14.54 -8.56
N ILE A 171 1.98 15.29 -9.57
CA ILE A 171 3.25 16.00 -9.51
C ILE A 171 3.13 17.18 -8.55
N LEU A 172 2.09 18.01 -8.71
CA LEU A 172 1.83 19.11 -7.78
C LEU A 172 1.57 18.61 -6.36
N PHE A 173 0.80 17.53 -6.23
CA PHE A 173 0.51 16.95 -4.92
C PHE A 173 1.78 16.52 -4.19
N LYS A 174 2.72 15.86 -4.87
CA LYS A 174 4.03 15.53 -4.27
C LYS A 174 4.84 16.77 -3.91
N GLN A 175 4.85 17.78 -4.77
CA GLN A 175 5.59 19.02 -4.52
C GLN A 175 5.06 19.76 -3.29
N ILE A 176 3.73 19.91 -3.18
CA ILE A 176 3.07 20.58 -2.05
C ILE A 176 3.28 19.81 -0.75
N LEU A 177 3.35 18.48 -0.81
CA LEU A 177 3.50 17.61 0.36
C LEU A 177 4.93 17.14 0.59
N SER A 178 5.91 17.77 -0.05
CA SER A 178 7.32 17.50 0.23
C SER A 178 7.66 17.93 1.67
N ILE A 179 8.37 17.08 2.41
CA ILE A 179 8.69 17.30 3.82
C ILE A 179 10.19 17.54 3.97
N GLU A 180 10.57 18.55 4.75
CA GLU A 180 11.98 18.81 5.09
C GLU A 180 12.58 17.58 5.80
N GLY A 181 13.72 17.09 5.30
CA GLY A 181 14.35 15.85 5.77
C GLY A 181 13.96 14.58 5.00
N MET A 182 12.93 14.61 4.15
CA MET A 182 12.57 13.53 3.23
C MET A 182 12.83 13.94 1.78
N SER A 183 14.10 13.94 1.37
CA SER A 183 14.57 14.50 0.10
C SER A 183 14.62 13.50 -1.06
N ASN A 184 14.58 12.20 -0.77
CA ASN A 184 14.72 11.16 -1.78
C ASN A 184 13.33 10.72 -2.28
N VAL A 185 12.92 11.24 -3.44
CA VAL A 185 11.66 10.83 -4.08
C VAL A 185 11.91 9.56 -4.90
N HIS A 186 11.23 8.47 -4.57
CA HIS A 186 11.20 7.26 -5.40
C HIS A 186 9.77 6.78 -5.61
N GLY A 187 9.35 6.66 -6.88
CA GLY A 187 7.97 6.32 -7.21
C GLY A 187 6.97 7.27 -6.51
N PRO A 188 6.03 6.73 -5.69
CA PRO A 188 5.11 7.54 -4.90
C PRO A 188 5.65 7.98 -3.52
N CYS A 189 6.81 7.47 -3.10
CA CYS A 189 7.32 7.61 -1.74
C CYS A 189 8.30 8.78 -1.61
N LEU A 190 8.29 9.39 -0.43
CA LEU A 190 9.33 10.27 0.07
C LEU A 190 10.15 9.48 1.10
N THR A 191 11.46 9.45 0.92
CA THR A 191 12.38 8.72 1.80
C THR A 191 13.30 9.69 2.51
N ASP A 192 13.60 9.37 3.76
CA ASP A 192 14.60 10.08 4.53
C ASP A 192 16.02 9.86 3.98
N SER A 193 16.99 10.62 4.49
CA SER A 193 18.39 10.51 4.06
C SER A 193 18.98 9.13 4.34
N ASP A 194 18.51 8.48 5.41
CA ASP A 194 19.08 7.23 5.92
C ASP A 194 18.42 5.99 5.28
N GLY A 195 17.35 6.17 4.49
CA GLY A 195 16.61 5.08 3.87
C GLY A 195 15.86 4.21 4.88
N LEU A 196 15.55 4.76 6.06
CA LEU A 196 14.90 4.05 7.16
C LEU A 196 13.38 4.23 7.14
N PHE A 197 12.89 5.29 6.50
CA PHE A 197 11.47 5.64 6.48
C PHE A 197 11.01 5.99 5.07
N ASP A 198 10.02 5.24 4.60
CA ASP A 198 9.34 5.47 3.33
C ASP A 198 7.92 5.97 3.62
N LEU A 199 7.62 7.20 3.19
CA LEU A 199 6.32 7.83 3.36
C LEU A 199 5.61 7.94 2.01
N ALA A 200 4.48 7.25 1.87
CA ALA A 200 3.57 7.42 0.73
C ALA A 200 2.36 8.26 1.15
N ASN A 201 2.24 9.47 0.61
CA ASN A 201 1.03 10.27 0.75
C ASN A 201 -0.09 9.68 -0.12
N CYS A 202 -1.27 9.48 0.46
CA CYS A 202 -2.33 8.69 -0.15
C CYS A 202 -3.70 9.36 -0.05
N LEU A 203 -4.57 9.06 -0.99
CA LEU A 203 -6.02 9.27 -0.87
C LEU A 203 -6.71 7.93 -0.66
N HIS A 204 -7.90 7.95 -0.07
CA HIS A 204 -8.70 6.76 0.18
C HIS A 204 -10.06 6.83 -0.51
N SER A 205 -10.47 5.69 -1.05
CA SER A 205 -11.87 5.42 -1.39
C SER A 205 -12.34 4.22 -0.60
N LYS A 206 -13.55 4.32 -0.03
CA LYS A 206 -14.26 3.15 0.51
C LYS A 206 -14.78 2.22 -0.58
N PHE A 207 -14.81 2.67 -1.83
CA PHE A 207 -15.26 1.87 -2.95
C PHE A 207 -14.14 0.96 -3.44
N TRP A 208 -14.51 -0.27 -3.77
CA TRP A 208 -13.64 -1.17 -4.49
C TRP A 208 -13.68 -0.83 -5.98
N VAL A 209 -12.53 -0.70 -6.62
CA VAL A 209 -12.46 -0.39 -8.05
C VAL A 209 -13.05 -1.54 -8.88
N ARG A 210 -13.75 -1.19 -9.96
CA ARG A 210 -14.40 -2.18 -10.84
C ARG A 210 -13.41 -3.21 -11.38
N ALA A 211 -12.21 -2.77 -11.77
CA ALA A 211 -11.15 -3.63 -12.27
C ALA A 211 -10.76 -4.74 -11.27
N ALA A 212 -10.89 -4.50 -9.96
CA ALA A 212 -10.55 -5.48 -8.94
C ALA A 212 -11.76 -6.22 -8.35
N LEU A 213 -12.99 -6.00 -8.84
CA LEU A 213 -14.18 -6.68 -8.32
C LEU A 213 -14.12 -8.20 -8.50
N GLN A 214 -13.47 -8.66 -9.57
CA GLN A 214 -13.31 -10.09 -9.84
C GLN A 214 -12.35 -10.77 -8.85
N TRP A 215 -11.60 -10.02 -8.06
CA TRP A 215 -10.67 -10.58 -7.08
C TRP A 215 -11.35 -11.57 -6.13
N SER A 216 -12.54 -11.26 -5.62
CA SER A 216 -13.26 -12.15 -4.68
C SER A 216 -13.75 -13.45 -5.32
N THR A 217 -14.01 -13.44 -6.64
CA THR A 217 -14.60 -14.56 -7.37
C THR A 217 -13.58 -15.42 -8.12
N ARG A 218 -12.29 -15.07 -8.07
CA ARG A 218 -11.20 -15.89 -8.66
C ARG A 218 -11.11 -17.25 -7.99
N SER A 219 -10.92 -18.29 -8.80
CA SER A 219 -10.68 -19.66 -8.34
C SER A 219 -9.48 -19.76 -7.40
N ASN A 220 -8.40 -19.03 -7.69
CA ASN A 220 -7.19 -19.01 -6.86
C ASN A 220 -7.41 -18.39 -5.46
N ASN A 221 -8.53 -17.72 -5.23
CA ASN A 221 -8.90 -17.13 -3.94
C ASN A 221 -10.01 -17.92 -3.24
N ALA A 222 -10.39 -19.10 -3.75
CA ALA A 222 -11.43 -19.96 -3.15
C ALA A 222 -11.10 -20.40 -1.72
N TRP A 223 -9.82 -20.39 -1.35
CA TRP A 223 -9.34 -20.72 -0.01
C TRP A 223 -9.70 -19.68 1.06
N LEU A 224 -10.02 -18.45 0.65
CA LEU A 224 -10.43 -17.42 1.58
C LEU A 224 -11.91 -17.55 1.94
N TYR A 225 -12.18 -17.55 3.24
CA TYR A 225 -13.55 -17.50 3.75
C TYR A 225 -14.28 -16.24 3.28
N GLU A 226 -15.52 -16.36 2.81
CA GLU A 226 -16.27 -15.26 2.18
C GLU A 226 -16.40 -14.00 3.05
N PRO A 227 -16.72 -14.09 4.36
CA PRO A 227 -16.67 -12.94 5.27
C PRO A 227 -15.31 -12.23 5.31
N THR A 228 -14.21 -12.96 5.17
CA THR A 228 -12.86 -12.39 5.10
C THR A 228 -12.67 -11.59 3.82
N LYS A 229 -13.11 -12.12 2.67
CA LYS A 229 -13.08 -11.38 1.40
C LYS A 229 -13.92 -10.10 1.47
N LYS A 230 -15.13 -10.18 2.02
CA LYS A 230 -16.01 -9.01 2.22
C LYS A 230 -15.37 -7.96 3.13
N LYS A 231 -14.72 -8.39 4.21
CA LYS A 231 -13.99 -7.51 5.11
C LYS A 231 -12.85 -6.81 4.39
N ILE A 232 -12.04 -7.53 3.61
CA ILE A 232 -10.96 -6.94 2.80
C ILE A 232 -11.54 -5.88 1.84
N ILE A 233 -12.57 -6.25 1.07
CA ILE A 233 -13.23 -5.36 0.11
C ILE A 233 -13.79 -4.10 0.79
N SER A 234 -14.34 -4.22 2.00
CA SER A 234 -14.90 -3.08 2.73
C SER A 234 -13.87 -2.02 3.14
N HIS A 235 -12.57 -2.37 3.14
CA HIS A 235 -11.52 -1.38 3.38
C HIS A 235 -11.23 -0.51 2.15
N GLY A 236 -11.78 -0.85 0.98
CA GLY A 236 -11.63 -0.04 -0.22
C GLY A 236 -10.19 -0.02 -0.75
N VAL A 237 -9.82 1.07 -1.41
CA VAL A 237 -8.54 1.20 -2.14
C VAL A 237 -7.87 2.53 -1.83
N LEU A 238 -6.53 2.54 -1.86
CA LEU A 238 -5.72 3.74 -1.76
C LEU A 238 -5.27 4.21 -3.14
N PHE A 239 -5.03 5.51 -3.27
CA PHE A 239 -4.44 6.13 -4.47
C PHE A 239 -3.13 6.79 -4.08
N VAL A 240 -2.05 6.43 -4.76
CA VAL A 240 -0.70 6.98 -4.52
C VAL A 240 -0.25 7.84 -5.71
N PRO A 241 0.51 8.94 -5.47
CA PRO A 241 0.78 9.97 -6.47
C PRO A 241 1.92 9.58 -7.41
N VAL A 242 1.67 8.60 -8.26
CA VAL A 242 2.58 8.17 -9.32
C VAL A 242 1.77 7.75 -10.55
N GLY A 243 2.11 8.33 -11.71
CA GLY A 243 1.51 7.96 -12.98
C GLY A 243 2.20 6.79 -13.66
N ASP A 244 1.61 6.28 -14.74
CA ASP A 244 2.25 5.25 -15.56
C ASP A 244 3.38 5.89 -16.36
N LYS A 245 4.59 5.36 -16.21
CA LYS A 245 5.80 5.99 -16.75
C LYS A 245 5.75 6.04 -18.28
N GLY A 246 5.83 7.24 -18.85
CA GLY A 246 5.75 7.45 -20.29
C GLY A 246 4.32 7.51 -20.83
N SER A 247 3.30 7.47 -19.97
CA SER A 247 1.92 7.80 -20.37
C SER A 247 1.84 9.28 -20.76
N PRO A 248 1.07 9.63 -21.82
CA PRO A 248 0.81 11.03 -22.14
C PRO A 248 0.07 11.78 -21.02
N ASN A 249 -0.55 11.06 -20.09
CA ASN A 249 -1.30 11.61 -18.97
C ASN A 249 -0.60 11.37 -17.61
N GLU A 250 0.71 11.06 -17.62
CA GLU A 250 1.47 10.65 -16.41
C GLU A 250 1.30 11.62 -15.24
N GLU A 251 1.16 12.94 -15.47
CA GLU A 251 0.93 13.93 -14.40
C GLU A 251 -0.41 13.74 -13.66
N PHE A 252 -1.45 13.30 -14.36
CA PHE A 252 -2.82 13.21 -13.84
C PHE A 252 -3.21 11.80 -13.41
N GLU A 253 -2.35 10.82 -13.71
CA GLU A 253 -2.56 9.43 -13.32
C GLU A 253 -2.13 9.20 -11.88
N TRP A 254 -2.91 8.37 -11.19
CA TRP A 254 -2.68 7.92 -9.83
C TRP A 254 -2.71 6.41 -9.82
N ARG A 255 -1.73 5.80 -9.16
CA ARG A 255 -1.66 4.34 -9.04
C ARG A 255 -2.55 3.87 -7.90
N LEU A 256 -3.31 2.82 -8.15
CA LEU A 256 -4.07 2.10 -7.13
C LEU A 256 -3.12 1.36 -6.19
N SER A 257 -3.49 1.29 -4.92
CA SER A 257 -2.76 0.56 -3.89
C SER A 257 -3.74 -0.19 -3.00
N PHE A 258 -3.52 -1.49 -2.85
CA PHE A 258 -4.31 -2.37 -1.99
C PHE A 258 -3.59 -2.72 -0.69
N SER A 259 -2.59 -1.93 -0.28
CA SER A 259 -1.75 -2.18 0.89
C SER A 259 -2.54 -2.43 2.18
N VAL A 260 -3.72 -1.81 2.34
CA VAL A 260 -4.63 -2.09 3.47
C VAL A 260 -5.21 -3.50 3.35
N GLY A 261 -5.78 -3.84 2.19
CA GLY A 261 -6.35 -5.16 1.91
C GLY A 261 -5.31 -6.28 2.01
N GLU A 262 -4.12 -6.05 1.46
CA GLU A 262 -2.96 -6.96 1.54
C GLU A 262 -2.56 -7.25 2.99
N LYS A 263 -2.43 -6.20 3.81
CA LYS A 263 -2.14 -6.37 5.23
C LYS A 263 -3.21 -7.21 5.93
N PHE A 264 -4.49 -6.92 5.68
CA PHE A 264 -5.58 -7.71 6.25
C PHE A 264 -5.59 -9.16 5.75
N LEU A 265 -5.17 -9.41 4.51
CA LEU A 265 -4.98 -10.74 3.97
C LEU A 265 -3.87 -11.49 4.73
N ILE A 266 -2.70 -10.88 4.94
CA ILE A 266 -1.63 -11.50 5.74
C ILE A 266 -2.09 -11.77 7.18
N TYR A 267 -2.97 -10.94 7.73
CA TYR A 267 -3.52 -11.14 9.07
C TYR A 267 -4.44 -12.36 9.19
N THR A 268 -4.87 -12.96 8.07
CA THR A 268 -5.64 -14.22 8.07
C THR A 268 -4.74 -15.44 8.22
N PHE A 269 -3.43 -15.31 7.99
CA PHE A 269 -2.53 -16.44 7.99
C PHE A 269 -2.40 -17.03 9.38
N SER A 270 -2.38 -18.37 9.44
CA SER A 270 -1.93 -19.12 10.60
C SER A 270 -0.47 -18.77 10.92
N HIS A 271 -0.02 -19.11 12.13
CA HIS A 271 1.38 -18.86 12.50
C HIS A 271 2.36 -19.61 11.60
N THR A 272 2.05 -20.86 11.24
CA THR A 272 2.83 -21.66 10.28
C THR A 272 2.88 -21.01 8.89
N GLN A 273 1.73 -20.57 8.37
CA GLN A 273 1.68 -19.88 7.07
C GLN A 273 2.51 -18.59 7.08
N LEU A 274 2.46 -17.83 8.19
CA LEU A 274 3.27 -16.62 8.36
C LEU A 274 4.76 -16.93 8.46
N LEU A 275 5.16 -18.01 9.12
CA LEU A 275 6.54 -18.49 9.18
C LEU A 275 7.07 -18.84 7.80
N CYS A 276 6.30 -19.59 7.01
CA CYS A 276 6.63 -19.89 5.62
C CYS A 276 6.77 -18.59 4.81
N TYR A 277 5.80 -17.70 4.91
CA TYR A 277 5.81 -16.41 4.22
C TYR A 277 7.04 -15.56 4.55
N ALA A 278 7.42 -15.46 5.82
CA ALA A 278 8.61 -14.71 6.22
C ALA A 278 9.91 -15.35 5.71
N LEU A 279 10.00 -16.69 5.77
CA LEU A 279 11.13 -17.43 5.20
C LEU A 279 11.26 -17.13 3.70
N MET A 280 10.13 -17.11 2.97
CA MET A 280 10.12 -16.76 1.56
C MET A 280 10.58 -15.33 1.30
N LYS A 281 10.14 -14.36 2.11
CA LYS A 281 10.63 -12.97 2.02
C LYS A 281 12.13 -12.86 2.26
N ILE A 282 12.67 -13.60 3.24
CA ILE A 282 14.11 -13.67 3.51
C ILE A 282 14.84 -14.25 2.30
N LEU A 283 14.39 -15.38 1.76
CA LEU A 283 15.00 -15.99 0.58
C LEU A 283 14.94 -15.08 -0.66
N LEU A 284 13.84 -14.38 -0.88
CA LEU A 284 13.71 -13.42 -1.97
C LEU A 284 14.70 -12.26 -1.82
N LYS A 285 14.82 -11.72 -0.62
CA LYS A 285 15.73 -10.60 -0.31
C LYS A 285 17.20 -11.02 -0.39
N ASP A 286 17.54 -12.19 0.13
CA ASP A 286 18.95 -12.58 0.31
C ASP A 286 19.50 -13.42 -0.85
N VAL A 287 18.65 -14.12 -1.60
CA VAL A 287 19.07 -15.07 -2.66
C VAL A 287 18.69 -14.58 -4.06
N ILE A 288 17.49 -14.03 -4.24
CA ILE A 288 16.97 -13.69 -5.57
C ILE A 288 17.36 -12.26 -5.99
N ASP A 289 17.49 -11.32 -5.06
CA ASP A 289 17.96 -9.95 -5.37
C ASP A 289 19.43 -9.88 -5.85
N ILE A 290 20.19 -10.97 -5.73
CA ILE A 290 21.55 -11.11 -6.28
C ILE A 290 21.51 -11.37 -7.81
N ASP A 291 20.47 -12.02 -8.36
CA ASP A 291 20.35 -12.27 -9.81
C ASP A 291 19.32 -11.32 -10.45
N SER A 292 19.83 -10.33 -11.17
CA SER A 292 19.02 -9.30 -11.83
C SER A 292 18.02 -9.80 -12.89
N ARG A 293 18.05 -11.10 -13.23
CA ARG A 293 17.17 -11.76 -14.21
C ARG A 293 15.91 -12.40 -13.61
N CYS A 294 15.88 -12.70 -12.31
CA CYS A 294 14.73 -13.37 -11.64
C CYS A 294 13.66 -12.39 -11.12
N LYS A 295 13.67 -11.14 -11.58
CA LYS A 295 12.93 -9.99 -11.01
C LYS A 295 11.40 -10.00 -11.17
N LYS A 296 10.77 -11.10 -11.59
CA LYS A 296 9.32 -11.14 -11.81
C LYS A 296 8.69 -12.38 -11.16
N ASN A 297 7.83 -12.11 -10.18
CA ASN A 297 6.75 -12.95 -9.66
C ASN A 297 7.16 -14.39 -9.29
N ALA A 298 7.47 -14.59 -8.02
CA ALA A 298 7.76 -15.92 -7.51
C ALA A 298 6.45 -16.54 -6.97
N VAL A 299 5.95 -17.55 -7.68
CA VAL A 299 4.73 -18.28 -7.32
C VAL A 299 5.11 -19.45 -6.44
N PHE A 300 4.59 -19.52 -5.20
CA PHE A 300 4.92 -20.62 -4.30
C PHE A 300 3.69 -21.19 -3.57
N LEU A 301 3.69 -22.51 -3.39
CA LEU A 301 2.61 -23.26 -2.74
C LEU A 301 2.82 -23.25 -1.22
N LEU A 302 1.78 -22.92 -0.45
CA LEU A 302 1.82 -23.12 0.99
C LEU A 302 1.47 -24.58 1.34
N PRO A 303 2.10 -25.18 2.37
CA PRO A 303 2.16 -26.64 2.50
C PRO A 303 0.83 -27.32 2.89
N GLU A 304 -0.09 -26.61 3.53
CA GLU A 304 -1.17 -27.30 4.26
C GLU A 304 -2.50 -27.42 3.51
N ASP A 305 -2.73 -26.71 2.40
CA ASP A 305 -4.08 -26.65 1.81
C ASP A 305 -4.20 -26.74 0.28
N ASN A 306 -3.19 -27.20 -0.47
CA ASN A 306 -3.23 -27.23 -1.96
C ASN A 306 -3.54 -25.86 -2.61
N TYR A 307 -3.32 -24.74 -1.91
CA TYR A 307 -3.58 -23.40 -2.44
C TYR A 307 -2.29 -22.69 -2.83
N ILE A 308 -2.36 -21.99 -3.96
CA ILE A 308 -1.25 -21.23 -4.55
C ILE A 308 -1.26 -19.82 -3.95
N LEU A 309 -0.27 -19.48 -3.14
CA LEU A 309 -0.05 -18.09 -2.73
C LEU A 309 1.03 -17.47 -3.65
N VAL A 310 0.61 -16.63 -4.58
CA VAL A 310 1.54 -15.88 -5.43
C VAL A 310 2.14 -14.75 -4.61
N ILE A 311 3.40 -14.90 -4.18
CA ILE A 311 4.11 -13.86 -3.42
C ILE A 311 4.98 -13.05 -4.39
N GLY A 312 4.51 -11.85 -4.74
CA GLY A 312 5.31 -10.88 -5.48
C GLY A 312 6.42 -10.24 -4.63
N ARG A 313 7.35 -9.53 -5.29
CA ARG A 313 8.35 -8.66 -4.63
C ARG A 313 7.69 -7.58 -3.76
N THR A 314 6.48 -7.21 -4.11
CA THR A 314 5.55 -6.48 -3.26
C THR A 314 4.34 -7.39 -3.04
N THR A 315 3.75 -7.38 -1.85
CA THR A 315 2.48 -8.10 -1.53
C THR A 315 1.33 -7.78 -2.49
N THR A 316 1.53 -6.75 -3.32
CA THR A 316 0.64 -6.18 -4.33
C THR A 316 0.17 -7.15 -5.42
N LEU A 317 0.80 -8.31 -5.55
CA LEU A 317 0.50 -9.22 -6.66
C LEU A 317 -0.80 -10.03 -6.56
N CYS A 318 -1.42 -10.14 -5.37
CA CYS A 318 -2.68 -10.87 -5.24
C CYS A 318 -3.91 -10.06 -5.67
N MET A 319 -3.88 -8.73 -5.57
CA MET A 319 -5.05 -7.87 -5.81
C MET A 319 -4.96 -7.05 -7.11
N ASP A 320 -3.75 -6.75 -7.62
CA ASP A 320 -3.54 -5.87 -8.79
C ASP A 320 -3.59 -6.56 -10.15
N THR A 321 -3.31 -7.85 -10.19
CA THR A 321 -3.36 -8.60 -11.46
C THR A 321 -4.81 -8.65 -11.90
N CYS A 322 -5.18 -8.05 -13.03
CA CYS A 322 -6.50 -8.23 -13.66
C CYS A 322 -6.56 -9.61 -14.33
#